data_AF-A0A821KEM1-F1
#
_entry.id   AF-A0A821KEM1-F1
#
_cell.length_a   1.000
_cell.length_b   1.000
_cell.length_c   1.000
_cell.angle_alpha   90.00
_cell.angle_beta   90.00
_cell.angle_gamma   90.00
#
_symmetry.space_group_name_H-M   'P 1'
#
loop_
_entity.id
_entity.type
_entity.pdbx_description
1 polymer ?
#
loop_
_entity_poly.entity_id
_entity_poly.type
_entity_poly.pdbx_seq_one_letter_code
_entity_poly.pdbx_strand_id
1 'polypeptide(L)'
;KRGKDVGDHPPITPVKAASSAAVGGGDYWRIYDYVCRHFIATVSPDCVYEETTVLFDASDETFSLSGKNVIEPGFTSIMSWKRLSNDEPIPSFTANEIFTIEDIKIDERHTTAPDYLTESELISLMEKHGIGTDASIPVHINNICERNYVKVDNGRRLIPTSLGIVLVHGYQKIDPELSLPHMRSSVETELNEIALGRINYQQLVPHVLRIFEQKFHYFVQHIQGMDSLFEVSFSSLAASG
;
A
#
# COMPACT_ATOMS: atom_id res chain seq x y z
N LYS A 1 -18.34 -1.54 -4.51
CA LYS A 1 -18.18 -0.06 -4.53
C LYS A 1 -18.54 0.43 -5.92
N ARG A 2 -19.24 1.57 -6.06
CA ARG A 2 -19.42 2.19 -7.39
C ARG A 2 -18.05 2.65 -7.91
N GLY A 3 -17.85 2.60 -9.23
CA GLY A 3 -16.64 3.13 -9.86
C GLY A 3 -16.53 4.64 -9.65
N LYS A 4 -15.31 5.18 -9.76
CA LYS A 4 -15.04 6.61 -9.83
C LYS A 4 -14.66 6.95 -11.27
N ASP A 5 -15.47 7.78 -11.91
CA ASP A 5 -15.09 8.38 -13.20
C ASP A 5 -14.27 9.65 -12.90
N VAL A 6 -13.05 9.67 -13.41
CA VAL A 6 -12.12 10.80 -13.27
C VAL A 6 -12.01 11.63 -14.55
N GLY A 7 -12.70 11.24 -15.63
CA GLY A 7 -12.80 11.99 -16.87
C GLY A 7 -11.53 12.00 -17.76
N ASP A 8 -10.56 11.13 -17.47
CA ASP A 8 -9.32 11.01 -18.24
C ASP A 8 -9.37 9.85 -19.24
N HIS A 9 -9.25 8.62 -18.72
CA HIS A 9 -9.25 7.39 -19.51
C HIS A 9 -10.24 6.36 -18.96
N PRO A 10 -10.76 5.45 -19.81
CA PRO A 10 -11.43 4.25 -19.33
C PRO A 10 -10.49 3.41 -18.43
N PRO A 11 -11.03 2.51 -17.59
CA PRO A 11 -10.20 1.57 -16.84
C PRO A 11 -9.26 0.77 -17.75
N ILE A 12 -8.13 0.33 -17.20
CA ILE A 12 -7.19 -0.55 -17.91
C ILE A 12 -7.93 -1.84 -18.29
N THR A 13 -8.18 -2.02 -19.59
CA THR A 13 -9.00 -3.10 -20.13
C THR A 13 -8.33 -3.75 -21.35
N PRO A 14 -8.50 -5.06 -21.55
CA PRO A 14 -7.94 -5.74 -22.71
C PRO A 14 -8.67 -5.33 -23.99
N VAL A 15 -7.93 -4.78 -24.96
CA VAL A 15 -8.50 -4.31 -26.24
C VAL A 15 -8.36 -5.32 -27.39
N LYS A 16 -7.51 -6.34 -27.23
CA LYS A 16 -7.25 -7.35 -28.25
C LYS A 16 -6.86 -8.67 -27.60
N ALA A 17 -7.45 -9.77 -28.08
CA ALA A 17 -7.02 -11.11 -27.69
C ALA A 17 -5.59 -11.39 -28.18
N ALA A 18 -4.74 -11.89 -27.29
CA ALA A 18 -3.36 -12.22 -27.57
C ALA A 18 -2.96 -13.55 -26.93
N SER A 19 -2.01 -14.25 -27.55
CA SER A 19 -1.36 -15.42 -26.96
C SER A 19 -0.11 -14.99 -26.19
N SER A 20 0.40 -15.87 -25.31
CA SER A 20 1.66 -15.63 -24.57
C SER A 20 2.82 -15.23 -25.49
N ALA A 21 2.97 -15.92 -26.62
CA ALA A 21 3.99 -15.58 -27.62
C ALA A 21 3.77 -14.19 -28.25
N ALA A 22 2.52 -13.81 -28.51
CA ALA A 22 2.21 -12.53 -29.16
C ALA A 22 2.48 -11.31 -28.27
N VAL A 23 2.47 -11.46 -26.94
CA VAL A 23 2.81 -10.39 -25.99
C VAL A 23 4.26 -10.43 -25.50
N GLY A 24 5.07 -11.38 -25.97
CA GLY A 24 6.49 -11.53 -25.58
C GLY A 24 6.77 -12.50 -24.43
N GLY A 25 5.75 -13.20 -23.92
CA GLY A 25 5.88 -14.20 -22.86
C GLY A 25 6.27 -13.61 -21.49
N GLY A 26 6.69 -14.48 -20.56
CA GLY A 26 7.23 -14.06 -19.26
C GLY A 26 6.33 -13.11 -18.48
N ASP A 27 6.91 -12.01 -17.96
CA ASP A 27 6.19 -11.02 -17.17
C ASP A 27 5.13 -10.24 -17.98
N TYR A 28 5.35 -10.04 -19.28
CA TYR A 28 4.34 -9.41 -20.15
C TYR A 28 3.06 -10.23 -20.20
N TRP A 29 3.19 -11.56 -20.35
CA TRP A 29 2.04 -12.46 -20.30
C TRP A 29 1.39 -12.49 -18.93
N ARG A 30 2.17 -12.49 -17.83
CA ARG A 30 1.63 -12.49 -16.47
C ARG A 30 0.78 -11.25 -16.19
N ILE A 31 1.24 -10.07 -16.61
CA ILE A 31 0.48 -8.82 -16.48
C ILE A 31 -0.77 -8.85 -17.37
N TYR A 32 -0.62 -9.27 -18.63
CA TYR A 32 -1.75 -9.36 -19.56
C TYR A 32 -2.84 -10.33 -19.07
N ASP A 33 -2.47 -11.52 -18.59
CA ASP A 33 -3.39 -12.52 -18.03
C ASP A 33 -4.11 -11.97 -16.80
N TYR A 34 -3.40 -11.27 -15.90
CA TYR A 34 -4.01 -10.62 -14.75
C TYR A 34 -5.05 -9.56 -15.17
N VAL A 35 -4.70 -8.66 -16.10
CA VAL A 35 -5.61 -7.63 -16.62
C VAL A 35 -6.84 -8.26 -17.26
N CYS A 36 -6.67 -9.31 -18.06
CA CYS A 36 -7.77 -10.03 -18.69
C CYS A 36 -8.69 -10.68 -17.65
N ARG A 37 -8.13 -11.43 -16.69
CA ARG A 37 -8.90 -12.09 -15.62
C ARG A 37 -9.65 -11.07 -14.76
N HIS A 38 -9.00 -9.94 -14.44
CA HIS A 38 -9.62 -8.87 -13.68
C HIS A 38 -10.78 -8.25 -14.46
N PHE A 39 -10.62 -7.96 -15.75
CA PHE A 39 -11.70 -7.44 -16.59
C PHE A 39 -12.89 -8.40 -16.69
N ILE A 40 -12.64 -9.70 -16.95
CA ILE A 40 -13.71 -10.70 -17.02
C ILE A 40 -14.41 -10.80 -15.67
N ALA A 41 -13.66 -10.77 -14.56
CA ALA A 41 -14.22 -10.75 -13.21
C ALA A 41 -15.12 -9.54 -12.96
N THR A 42 -14.78 -8.35 -13.46
CA THR A 42 -15.61 -7.14 -13.26
C THR A 42 -16.96 -7.17 -13.97
N VAL A 43 -17.09 -7.99 -15.02
CA VAL A 43 -18.36 -8.20 -15.75
C VAL A 43 -19.04 -9.52 -15.40
N SER A 44 -18.44 -10.28 -14.47
CA SER A 44 -19.00 -11.54 -13.97
C SER A 44 -19.91 -11.29 -12.76
N PRO A 45 -20.82 -12.23 -12.42
CA PRO A 45 -21.59 -12.17 -11.20
C PRO A 45 -20.72 -12.19 -9.93
N ASP A 46 -21.26 -11.64 -8.84
CA ASP A 46 -20.67 -11.72 -7.51
C ASP A 46 -20.58 -13.18 -7.03
N CYS A 47 -19.66 -13.46 -6.11
CA CYS A 47 -19.61 -14.74 -5.41
C CYS A 47 -20.72 -14.77 -4.34
N VAL A 48 -21.60 -15.76 -4.43
CA VAL A 48 -22.69 -16.00 -3.48
C VAL A 48 -22.30 -17.15 -2.56
N TYR A 49 -22.35 -16.90 -1.26
CA TYR A 49 -22.03 -17.89 -0.24
C TYR A 49 -22.99 -17.76 0.94
N GLU A 50 -23.18 -18.85 1.65
CA GLU A 50 -23.86 -18.88 2.94
C GLU A 50 -22.80 -18.82 4.05
N GLU A 51 -23.05 -17.99 5.07
CA GLU A 51 -22.24 -17.92 6.28
C GLU A 51 -23.11 -18.36 7.45
N THR A 52 -22.68 -19.42 8.13
CA THR A 52 -23.39 -19.98 9.28
C THR A 52 -22.54 -19.75 10.52
N THR A 53 -23.11 -19.07 11.51
CA THR A 53 -22.49 -18.84 12.82
C THR A 53 -23.29 -19.57 13.88
N VAL A 54 -22.60 -20.39 14.66
CA VAL A 54 -23.16 -21.13 15.80
C VAL A 54 -22.56 -20.56 17.06
N LEU A 55 -23.42 -20.23 18.03
CA LEU A 55 -23.02 -19.74 19.34
C LEU A 55 -23.14 -20.89 20.35
N PHE A 56 -22.12 -21.02 21.19
CA PHE A 56 -22.06 -22.02 22.26
C PHE A 56 -21.93 -21.30 23.58
N ASP A 57 -22.86 -21.56 24.49
CA ASP A 57 -22.79 -21.05 25.85
C ASP A 57 -22.15 -22.10 26.76
N ALA A 58 -21.09 -21.71 27.45
CA ALA A 58 -20.38 -22.55 28.41
C ALA A 58 -20.28 -21.79 29.75
N SER A 59 -21.23 -22.07 30.65
CA SER A 59 -21.42 -21.32 31.90
C SER A 59 -21.68 -19.84 31.63
N ASP A 60 -20.75 -18.95 32.01
CA ASP A 60 -20.87 -17.49 31.86
C ASP A 60 -20.16 -16.95 30.60
N GLU A 61 -19.59 -17.81 29.76
CA GLU A 61 -18.82 -17.45 28.57
C GLU A 61 -19.53 -17.92 27.28
N THR A 62 -19.46 -17.11 26.22
CA THR A 62 -20.01 -17.45 24.90
C THR A 62 -18.89 -17.62 23.88
N PHE A 63 -18.89 -18.76 23.19
CA PHE A 63 -17.98 -19.09 22.11
C PHE A 63 -18.72 -19.10 20.78
N SER A 64 -17.99 -18.95 19.66
CA SER A 64 -18.59 -18.99 18.32
C SER A 64 -17.79 -19.83 17.35
N LEU A 65 -18.51 -20.53 16.47
CA LEU A 65 -17.98 -21.20 15.29
C LEU A 65 -18.64 -20.57 14.07
N SER A 66 -17.85 -20.15 13.08
CA SER A 66 -18.38 -19.63 11.82
C SER A 66 -17.81 -20.40 10.64
N GLY A 67 -18.68 -20.82 9.72
CA GLY A 67 -18.33 -21.51 8.48
C GLY A 67 -18.91 -20.79 7.27
N LYS A 68 -18.26 -20.94 6.11
CA LYS A 68 -18.76 -20.43 4.84
C LYS A 68 -18.94 -21.58 3.86
N ASN A 69 -20.02 -21.54 3.10
CA ASN A 69 -20.32 -22.51 2.06
C ASN A 69 -20.60 -21.76 0.76
N VAL A 70 -19.75 -21.94 -0.25
CA VAL A 70 -19.92 -21.26 -1.55
C VAL A 70 -21.09 -21.90 -2.30
N ILE A 71 -22.11 -21.08 -2.59
CA ILE A 71 -23.28 -21.50 -3.39
C ILE A 71 -22.97 -21.28 -4.88
N GLU A 72 -22.52 -20.07 -5.22
CA GLU A 72 -22.13 -19.69 -6.58
C GLU A 72 -20.77 -18.98 -6.55
N PRO A 73 -19.72 -19.52 -7.19
CA PRO A 73 -18.38 -18.93 -7.10
C PRO A 73 -18.25 -17.56 -7.80
N GLY A 74 -19.13 -17.26 -8.76
CA GLY A 74 -19.10 -16.02 -9.53
C GLY A 74 -17.71 -15.71 -10.10
N PHE A 75 -17.27 -14.46 -9.95
CA PHE A 75 -15.96 -13.99 -10.40
C PHE A 75 -14.75 -14.74 -9.79
N THR A 76 -14.90 -15.40 -8.64
CA THR A 76 -13.80 -16.15 -7.99
C THR A 76 -13.42 -17.43 -8.75
N SER A 77 -14.26 -17.89 -9.67
CA SER A 77 -13.91 -18.93 -10.65
C SER A 77 -12.76 -18.50 -11.57
N ILE A 78 -12.71 -17.21 -11.93
CA ILE A 78 -11.71 -16.61 -12.82
C ILE A 78 -10.47 -16.15 -12.04
N MET A 79 -10.70 -15.51 -10.89
CA MET A 79 -9.67 -15.04 -9.97
C MET A 79 -9.51 -16.00 -8.79
N SER A 80 -8.86 -17.14 -9.02
CA SER A 80 -8.77 -18.24 -8.05
C SER A 80 -8.10 -17.85 -6.71
N TRP A 81 -7.17 -16.88 -6.72
CA TRP A 81 -6.53 -16.36 -5.51
C TRP A 81 -7.46 -15.50 -4.64
N LYS A 82 -8.68 -15.22 -5.10
CA LYS A 82 -9.74 -14.56 -4.32
C LYS A 82 -10.82 -15.54 -3.83
N ARG A 83 -10.62 -16.85 -3.98
CA ARG A 83 -11.53 -17.85 -3.41
C ARG A 83 -11.54 -17.75 -1.89
N LEU A 84 -12.70 -18.04 -1.30
CA LEU A 84 -12.87 -18.02 0.14
C LEU A 84 -12.11 -19.20 0.75
N SER A 85 -11.25 -18.92 1.74
CA SER A 85 -10.35 -19.91 2.36
C SER A 85 -11.06 -20.91 3.27
N ASN A 86 -12.28 -20.59 3.73
CA ASN A 86 -13.07 -21.39 4.67
C ASN A 86 -14.31 -21.97 3.99
N ASP A 87 -14.15 -22.55 2.82
CA ASP A 87 -15.20 -23.29 2.09
C ASP A 87 -15.36 -24.72 2.65
N GLU A 88 -15.40 -24.83 3.98
CA GLU A 88 -15.66 -26.08 4.68
C GLU A 88 -17.03 -25.98 5.36
N PRO A 89 -17.98 -26.86 5.00
CA PRO A 89 -19.28 -26.87 5.64
C PRO A 89 -19.10 -27.22 7.12
N ILE A 90 -19.65 -26.38 7.99
CA ILE A 90 -19.72 -26.71 9.41
C ILE A 90 -20.76 -27.84 9.62
N PRO A 91 -20.59 -28.68 10.64
CA PRO A 91 -21.59 -29.67 11.01
C PRO A 91 -22.97 -29.02 11.24
N SER A 92 -24.03 -29.79 11.06
CA SER A 92 -25.37 -29.32 11.42
C SER A 92 -25.54 -29.35 12.95
N PHE A 93 -26.02 -28.26 13.51
CA PHE A 93 -26.32 -28.12 14.94
C PHE A 93 -27.82 -27.87 15.13
N THR A 94 -28.38 -28.35 16.24
CA THR A 94 -29.74 -28.02 16.65
C THR A 94 -29.76 -27.00 17.78
N ALA A 95 -30.76 -26.12 17.80
CA ALA A 95 -30.87 -25.11 18.85
C ALA A 95 -31.09 -25.78 20.21
N ASN A 96 -30.32 -25.35 21.22
CA ASN A 96 -30.28 -25.93 22.57
C ASN A 96 -29.74 -27.38 22.64
N GLU A 97 -29.01 -27.83 21.62
CA GLU A 97 -28.26 -29.08 21.71
C GLU A 97 -27.14 -28.98 22.75
N ILE A 98 -26.99 -30.02 23.57
CA ILE A 98 -26.01 -30.06 24.65
C ILE A 98 -24.84 -30.94 24.22
N PHE A 99 -23.64 -30.38 24.28
CA PHE A 99 -22.40 -31.08 23.95
C PHE A 99 -21.52 -31.22 25.19
N THR A 100 -20.75 -32.31 25.24
CA THR A 100 -19.68 -32.46 26.22
C THR A 100 -18.44 -31.74 25.70
N ILE A 101 -17.87 -30.85 26.52
CA ILE A 101 -16.62 -30.18 26.18
C ILE A 101 -15.48 -31.21 26.24
N GLU A 102 -14.78 -31.41 25.12
CA GLU A 102 -13.65 -32.35 25.07
C GLU A 102 -12.36 -31.76 25.66
N ASP A 103 -12.09 -30.49 25.37
CA ASP A 103 -10.86 -29.80 25.78
C ASP A 103 -11.11 -28.30 25.96
N ILE A 104 -10.44 -27.71 26.95
CA ILE A 104 -10.46 -26.26 27.21
C ILE A 104 -9.02 -25.81 27.34
N LYS A 105 -8.62 -24.87 26.47
CA LYS A 105 -7.27 -24.30 26.46
C LYS A 105 -7.33 -22.80 26.64
N ILE A 106 -6.38 -22.29 27.40
CA ILE A 106 -6.10 -20.85 27.49
C ILE A 106 -4.81 -20.61 26.70
N ASP A 107 -4.95 -19.99 25.53
CA ASP A 107 -3.83 -19.62 24.68
C ASP A 107 -3.28 -18.25 25.11
N GLU A 108 -2.06 -18.22 25.63
CA GLU A 108 -1.34 -16.96 25.80
C GLU A 108 -0.75 -16.52 24.46
N ARG A 109 -1.03 -15.28 24.04
CA ARG A 109 -0.51 -14.69 22.80
C ARG A 109 0.03 -13.29 23.08
N HIS A 110 1.05 -12.91 22.32
CA HIS A 110 1.61 -11.56 22.35
C HIS A 110 1.35 -10.85 21.03
N THR A 111 1.14 -9.53 21.10
CA THR A 111 1.11 -8.67 19.90
C THR A 111 2.51 -8.58 19.29
N THR A 112 2.60 -8.63 17.97
CA THR A 112 3.84 -8.40 17.25
C THR A 112 3.89 -6.97 16.72
N ALA A 113 5.10 -6.41 16.61
CA ALA A 113 5.29 -5.14 15.92
C ALA A 113 4.86 -5.26 14.44
N PRO A 114 4.42 -4.15 13.81
CA PRO A 114 4.17 -4.15 12.38
C PRO A 114 5.46 -4.41 11.60
N ASP A 115 5.32 -5.02 10.43
CA ASP A 115 6.44 -5.22 9.50
C ASP A 115 6.74 -3.93 8.71
N TYR A 116 7.82 -3.92 7.95
CA TYR A 116 8.11 -2.87 6.99
C TYR A 116 7.06 -2.80 5.88
N LEU A 117 6.90 -1.60 5.31
CA LEU A 117 5.94 -1.38 4.23
C LEU A 117 6.31 -2.18 2.99
N THR A 118 5.35 -2.89 2.44
CA THR A 118 5.39 -3.38 1.06
C THR A 118 5.28 -2.22 0.07
N GLU A 119 5.74 -2.42 -1.17
CA GLU A 119 5.53 -1.43 -2.22
C GLU A 119 4.05 -1.09 -2.44
N SER A 120 3.15 -2.08 -2.30
CA SER A 120 1.70 -1.86 -2.42
C SER A 120 1.14 -0.96 -1.31
N GLU A 121 1.64 -1.12 -0.09
CA GLU A 121 1.26 -0.26 1.04
C GLU A 121 1.83 1.15 0.87
N LEU A 122 3.06 1.29 0.36
CA LEU A 122 3.63 2.60 0.05
C LEU A 122 2.85 3.31 -1.07
N ILE A 123 2.47 2.61 -2.15
CA ILE A 123 1.59 3.15 -3.19
C ILE A 123 0.29 3.66 -2.57
N SER A 124 -0.34 2.85 -1.71
CA SER A 124 -1.59 3.21 -1.03
C SER A 124 -1.42 4.44 -0.12
N LEU A 125 -0.29 4.57 0.55
CA LEU A 125 0.04 5.75 1.37
C LEU A 125 0.27 6.99 0.51
N MET A 126 1.00 6.87 -0.60
CA MET A 126 1.24 7.98 -1.53
C MET A 126 -0.07 8.49 -2.15
N GLU A 127 -0.96 7.58 -2.57
CA GLU A 127 -2.31 7.93 -3.05
C GLU A 127 -3.14 8.60 -1.96
N LYS A 128 -3.15 8.04 -0.74
CA LYS A 128 -3.86 8.60 0.42
C LYS A 128 -3.41 10.02 0.75
N HIS A 129 -2.12 10.29 0.61
CA HIS A 129 -1.52 11.60 0.90
C HIS A 129 -1.45 12.52 -0.33
N GLY A 130 -1.92 12.08 -1.49
CA GLY A 130 -1.99 12.90 -2.70
C GLY A 130 -0.61 13.31 -3.24
N ILE A 131 0.38 12.43 -3.17
CA ILE A 131 1.72 12.65 -3.73
C ILE A 131 2.05 11.61 -4.80
N GLY A 132 2.82 12.00 -5.80
CA GLY A 132 3.11 11.14 -6.95
C GLY A 132 1.92 10.98 -7.90
N THR A 133 1.08 12.01 -8.02
CA THR A 133 -0.05 12.07 -8.96
C THR A 133 0.40 11.91 -10.42
N ASP A 134 -0.55 11.70 -11.34
CA ASP A 134 -0.27 11.54 -12.78
C ASP A 134 0.67 10.35 -13.09
N ALA A 135 0.38 9.20 -12.47
CA ALA A 135 1.13 7.95 -12.64
C ALA A 135 2.64 8.06 -12.33
N SER A 136 3.05 9.03 -11.50
CA SER A 136 4.46 9.24 -11.13
C SER A 136 4.91 8.45 -9.89
N ILE A 137 4.00 7.82 -9.15
CA ILE A 137 4.31 6.95 -7.99
C ILE A 137 5.44 5.94 -8.29
N PRO A 138 5.39 5.15 -9.38
CA PRO A 138 6.42 4.13 -9.63
C PRO A 138 7.82 4.74 -9.82
N VAL A 139 7.90 5.94 -10.39
CA VAL A 139 9.16 6.67 -10.61
C VAL A 139 9.77 7.07 -9.27
N HIS A 140 8.97 7.60 -8.34
CA HIS A 140 9.45 8.01 -7.02
C HIS A 140 9.88 6.83 -6.15
N ILE A 141 9.15 5.71 -6.20
CA ILE A 141 9.54 4.48 -5.48
C ILE A 141 10.85 3.92 -6.08
N ASN A 142 10.97 3.86 -7.40
CA ASN A 142 12.20 3.39 -8.04
C ASN A 142 13.41 4.29 -7.68
N ASN A 143 13.22 5.60 -7.64
CA ASN A 143 14.27 6.57 -7.31
C ASN A 143 14.91 6.36 -5.93
N ILE A 144 14.13 5.98 -4.91
CA ILE A 144 14.66 5.72 -3.56
C ILE A 144 15.35 4.36 -3.45
N CYS A 145 14.93 3.38 -4.26
CA CYS A 145 15.59 2.09 -4.41
C CYS A 145 16.94 2.24 -5.13
N GLU A 146 16.97 2.94 -6.27
CA GLU A 146 18.20 3.18 -7.05
C GLU A 146 19.26 3.97 -6.27
N ARG A 147 18.83 4.92 -5.43
CA ARG A 147 19.72 5.67 -4.52
C ARG A 147 20.13 4.89 -3.28
N ASN A 148 19.67 3.64 -3.12
CA ASN A 148 19.97 2.77 -1.99
C ASN A 148 19.59 3.38 -0.63
N TYR A 149 18.50 4.16 -0.59
CA TYR A 149 17.87 4.60 0.66
C TYR A 149 17.00 3.51 1.27
N VAL A 150 16.48 2.62 0.42
CA VAL A 150 15.73 1.43 0.81
C VAL A 150 16.24 0.22 0.01
N LYS A 151 16.10 -0.97 0.57
CA LYS A 151 16.32 -2.26 -0.10
C LYS A 151 15.02 -3.03 -0.15
N VAL A 152 14.80 -3.74 -1.26
CA VAL A 152 13.63 -4.59 -1.44
C VAL A 152 13.96 -6.00 -0.98
N ASP A 153 13.20 -6.52 -0.02
CA ASP A 153 13.34 -7.91 0.44
C ASP A 153 12.55 -8.90 -0.43
N ASN A 154 12.62 -10.20 -0.09
CA ASN A 154 11.91 -11.26 -0.82
C ASN A 154 10.38 -11.12 -0.82
N GLY A 155 9.80 -10.41 0.16
CA GLY A 155 8.37 -10.10 0.26
C GLY A 155 7.97 -8.79 -0.43
N ARG A 156 8.89 -8.18 -1.19
CA ARG A 156 8.73 -6.81 -1.75
C ARG A 156 8.49 -5.76 -0.66
N ARG A 157 9.08 -5.94 0.53
CA ARG A 157 9.10 -4.95 1.60
C ARG A 157 10.30 -4.02 1.44
N LEU A 158 10.05 -2.75 1.71
CA LEU A 158 11.00 -1.66 1.60
C LEU A 158 11.70 -1.45 2.95
N ILE A 159 12.90 -2.00 3.09
CA ILE A 159 13.71 -1.92 4.30
C ILE A 159 14.62 -0.69 4.20
N PRO A 160 14.46 0.33 5.05
CA PRO A 160 15.35 1.49 5.05
C PRO A 160 16.80 1.11 5.33
N THR A 161 17.73 1.67 4.57
CA THR A 161 19.17 1.56 4.86
C THR A 161 19.56 2.54 5.96
N SER A 162 20.73 2.36 6.57
CA SER A 162 21.24 3.32 7.57
C SER A 162 21.29 4.74 7.00
N LEU A 163 21.66 4.91 5.73
CA LEU A 163 21.67 6.20 5.07
C LEU A 163 20.25 6.78 4.93
N GLY A 164 19.28 5.98 4.50
CA GLY A 164 17.89 6.41 4.40
C GLY A 164 17.31 6.87 5.73
N ILE A 165 17.56 6.11 6.81
CA ILE A 165 17.11 6.44 8.17
C ILE A 165 17.72 7.75 8.65
N VAL A 166 19.04 7.90 8.53
CA VAL A 166 19.75 9.08 9.00
C VAL A 166 19.31 10.33 8.23
N LEU A 167 19.13 10.24 6.92
CA LEU A 167 18.62 11.34 6.11
C LEU A 167 17.24 11.80 6.58
N VAL A 168 16.28 10.88 6.73
CA VAL A 168 14.91 11.23 7.15
C VAL A 168 14.90 11.82 8.56
N HIS A 169 15.60 11.21 9.52
CA HIS A 169 15.68 11.73 10.88
C HIS A 169 16.35 13.11 10.94
N GLY A 170 17.39 13.35 10.14
CA GLY A 170 18.06 14.64 10.08
C GLY A 170 17.20 15.73 9.43
N TYR A 171 16.49 15.42 8.35
CA TYR A 171 15.49 16.34 7.79
C TYR A 171 14.39 16.63 8.82
N GLN A 172 13.86 15.63 9.51
CA GLN A 172 12.83 15.81 10.54
C GLN A 172 13.28 16.67 11.71
N LYS A 173 14.53 16.51 12.14
CA LYS A 173 15.11 17.28 13.25
C LYS A 173 15.28 18.76 12.88
N ILE A 174 15.57 19.05 11.62
CA ILE A 174 15.72 20.42 11.13
C ILE A 174 14.35 21.02 10.81
N ASP A 175 13.59 20.40 9.92
CA ASP A 175 12.30 20.86 9.43
C ASP A 175 11.41 19.67 9.05
N PRO A 176 10.45 19.27 9.90
CA PRO A 176 9.56 18.12 9.67
C PRO A 176 8.84 18.15 8.31
N GLU A 177 8.48 19.34 7.82
CA GLU A 177 7.78 19.53 6.55
C GLU A 177 8.60 19.05 5.33
N LEU A 178 9.92 18.88 5.45
CA LEU A 178 10.76 18.30 4.40
C LEU A 178 10.59 16.78 4.25
N SER A 179 10.06 16.11 5.28
CA SER A 179 9.82 14.66 5.30
C SER A 179 8.34 14.29 5.22
N LEU A 180 7.47 15.20 5.66
CA LEU A 180 6.02 15.01 5.63
C LEU A 180 5.47 15.28 4.21
N PRO A 181 4.38 14.63 3.80
CA PRO A 181 3.87 14.75 2.43
C PRO A 181 3.13 16.06 2.16
N HIS A 182 2.85 16.88 3.19
CA HIS A 182 1.90 18.01 3.13
C HIS A 182 2.28 19.05 2.08
N MET A 183 3.52 19.56 2.13
CA MET A 183 4.02 20.51 1.13
C MET A 183 3.92 19.96 -0.29
N ARG A 184 4.36 18.71 -0.47
CA ARG A 184 4.38 18.08 -1.79
C ARG A 184 2.96 17.92 -2.35
N SER A 185 2.04 17.46 -1.51
CA SER A 185 0.62 17.32 -1.83
C SER A 185 -0.01 18.65 -2.23
N SER A 186 0.30 19.73 -1.51
CA SER A 186 -0.15 21.09 -1.85
C SER A 186 0.34 21.52 -3.22
N VAL A 187 1.63 21.36 -3.52
CA VAL A 187 2.21 21.73 -4.82
C VAL A 187 1.60 20.90 -5.95
N GLU A 188 1.42 19.59 -5.78
CA GLU A 188 0.77 18.75 -6.80
C GLU A 188 -0.70 19.14 -7.03
N THR A 189 -1.41 19.53 -5.98
CA THR A 189 -2.78 20.06 -6.10
C THR A 189 -2.78 21.37 -6.90
N GLU A 190 -1.86 22.30 -6.60
CA GLU A 190 -1.75 23.57 -7.33
C GLU A 190 -1.36 23.38 -8.80
N LEU A 191 -0.51 22.39 -9.11
CA LEU A 191 -0.17 22.00 -10.48
C LEU A 191 -1.40 21.47 -11.24
N ASN A 192 -2.25 20.69 -10.60
CA ASN A 192 -3.52 20.25 -11.18
C ASN A 192 -4.47 21.44 -11.45
N GLU A 193 -4.52 22.42 -10.55
CA GLU A 193 -5.32 23.64 -10.77
C GLU A 193 -4.78 24.51 -11.93
N ILE A 194 -3.47 24.47 -12.23
CA ILE A 194 -2.91 25.05 -13.46
C ILE A 194 -3.41 24.29 -14.69
N ALA A 195 -3.39 22.95 -14.67
CA ALA A 195 -3.88 22.14 -15.79
C ALA A 195 -5.37 22.40 -16.09
N LEU A 196 -6.16 22.73 -15.07
CA LEU A 196 -7.57 23.14 -15.19
C LEU A 196 -7.76 24.62 -15.58
N GLY A 197 -6.68 25.39 -15.72
CA GLY A 197 -6.71 26.81 -16.08
C GLY A 197 -7.18 27.74 -14.96
N ARG A 198 -7.17 27.30 -13.70
CA ARG A 198 -7.66 28.06 -12.54
C ARG A 198 -6.56 28.84 -11.82
N ILE A 199 -5.31 28.38 -11.91
CA ILE A 199 -4.12 29.06 -11.37
C ILE A 199 -3.19 29.49 -12.51
N ASN A 200 -2.58 30.66 -12.37
CA ASN A 200 -1.59 31.14 -13.32
C ASN A 200 -0.19 30.58 -13.00
N TYR A 201 0.40 29.87 -13.96
CA TYR A 201 1.76 29.32 -13.87
C TYR A 201 2.83 30.34 -13.46
N GLN A 202 2.79 31.56 -14.01
CA GLN A 202 3.77 32.61 -13.73
C GLN A 202 3.70 33.12 -12.29
N GLN A 203 2.58 32.91 -11.60
CA GLN A 203 2.42 33.26 -10.19
C GLN A 203 2.83 32.11 -9.27
N LEU A 204 2.49 30.86 -9.64
CA LEU A 204 2.77 29.70 -8.82
C LEU A 204 4.26 29.41 -8.68
N VAL A 205 5.00 29.40 -9.79
CA VAL A 205 6.42 29.00 -9.77
C VAL A 205 7.26 29.88 -8.83
N PRO A 206 7.20 31.23 -8.90
CA PRO A 206 7.95 32.07 -7.97
C PRO A 206 7.48 31.91 -6.52
N HIS A 207 6.20 31.61 -6.29
CA HIS A 207 5.67 31.39 -4.94
C HIS A 207 6.28 30.12 -4.32
N VAL A 208 6.21 28.99 -5.03
CA VAL A 208 6.78 27.71 -4.57
C VAL A 208 8.29 27.82 -4.39
N LEU A 209 9.00 28.41 -5.35
CA LEU A 209 10.45 28.60 -5.26
C LEU A 209 10.85 29.44 -4.03
N ARG A 210 10.09 30.49 -3.70
CA ARG A 210 10.36 31.30 -2.50
C ARG A 210 10.19 30.51 -1.21
N ILE A 211 9.19 29.64 -1.14
CA ILE A 211 8.98 28.77 0.04
C ILE A 211 10.19 27.83 0.20
N PHE A 212 10.61 27.16 -0.87
CA PHE A 212 11.76 26.26 -0.82
C PHE A 212 13.09 26.99 -0.61
N GLU A 213 13.24 28.21 -1.11
CA GLU A 213 14.40 29.07 -0.85
C GLU A 213 14.51 29.41 0.65
N GLN A 214 13.39 29.78 1.29
CA GLN A 214 13.37 30.05 2.74
C GLN A 214 13.71 28.80 3.54
N LYS A 215 13.12 27.66 3.19
CA LYS A 215 13.43 26.37 3.83
C LYS A 215 14.88 25.96 3.62
N PHE A 216 15.44 26.20 2.43
CA PHE A 216 16.86 25.93 2.15
C PHE A 216 17.79 26.79 3.01
N HIS A 217 17.55 28.10 3.10
CA HIS A 217 18.34 28.97 3.99
C HIS A 217 18.24 28.53 5.45
N TYR A 218 17.04 28.20 5.92
CA TYR A 218 16.83 27.67 7.27
C TYR A 218 17.58 26.34 7.48
N PHE A 219 17.51 25.43 6.50
CA PHE A 219 18.19 24.15 6.54
C PHE A 219 19.70 24.30 6.66
N VAL A 220 20.31 25.17 5.84
CA VAL A 220 21.76 25.44 5.88
C VAL A 220 22.18 26.03 7.23
N GLN A 221 21.38 26.93 7.82
CA GLN A 221 21.66 27.49 9.14
C GLN A 221 21.63 26.44 10.26
N HIS A 222 20.88 25.35 10.07
CA HIS A 222 20.68 24.30 11.07
C HIS A 222 21.31 22.96 10.63
N ILE A 223 22.25 22.97 9.68
CA ILE A 223 22.86 21.77 9.11
C ILE A 223 23.52 20.86 10.15
N GLN A 224 23.99 21.44 11.26
CA GLN A 224 24.55 20.69 12.40
C GLN A 224 23.58 19.61 12.94
N GLY A 225 22.27 19.82 12.80
CA GLY A 225 21.26 18.82 13.14
C GLY A 225 21.39 17.53 12.34
N MET A 226 21.78 17.65 11.06
CA MET A 226 22.08 16.54 10.16
C MET A 226 23.47 15.94 10.47
N ASP A 227 24.50 16.79 10.57
CA ASP A 227 25.89 16.35 10.79
C ASP A 227 26.03 15.49 12.05
N SER A 228 25.38 15.91 13.14
CA SER A 228 25.39 15.15 14.41
C SER A 228 24.85 13.72 14.30
N LEU A 229 23.91 13.45 13.38
CA LEU A 229 23.36 12.11 13.16
C LEU A 229 24.24 11.28 12.22
N PHE A 230 24.86 11.95 11.24
CA PHE A 230 25.82 11.33 10.33
C PHE A 230 27.09 10.89 11.05
N GLU A 231 27.66 11.71 11.93
CA GLU A 231 28.87 11.37 12.70
C GLU A 231 28.69 10.16 13.64
N VAL A 232 27.47 9.94 14.15
CA VAL A 232 27.15 8.78 15.01
C VAL A 232 26.99 7.51 14.18
N SER A 233 26.44 7.62 12.97
CA SER A 233 26.04 6.47 12.16
C SER A 233 27.11 6.05 11.14
N PHE A 234 27.97 6.98 10.75
CA PHE A 234 29.08 6.78 9.83
C PHE A 234 30.34 7.30 10.50
N SER A 235 31.42 6.52 10.45
CA SER A 235 32.72 6.96 10.93
C SER A 235 33.03 8.34 10.36
N SER A 236 33.55 9.24 11.21
CA SER A 236 34.03 10.53 10.70
C SER A 236 35.02 10.29 9.56
N LEU A 237 35.03 11.16 8.54
CA LEU A 237 36.02 11.10 7.46
C LEU A 237 37.48 11.05 7.98
N ALA A 238 37.72 11.41 9.25
CA ALA A 238 39.02 11.31 9.93
C ALA A 238 39.43 9.87 10.33
N ALA A 239 38.53 8.87 10.26
CA ALA A 239 38.82 7.47 10.57
C ALA A 239 39.02 6.60 9.31
N SER A 240 38.93 7.19 8.13
CA SER A 240 39.18 6.55 6.84
C SER A 240 40.35 7.23 6.13
N GLY A 241 41.52 7.22 6.78
CA GLY A 241 42.77 7.77 6.28
C GLY A 241 43.81 7.92 7.38
#